data_AF-A0A1G3KRL8-F1
#
_entry.id   AF-A0A1G3KRL8-F1
#
_cell.length_a   1.000
_cell.length_b   1.000
_cell.length_c   1.000
_cell.angle_alpha   90.00
_cell.angle_beta   90.00
_cell.angle_gamma   90.00
#
_symmetry.space_group_name_H-M   'P 1'
#
loop_
_entity.id
_entity.type
_entity.pdbx_description
1 polymer ?
#
loop_
_entity_poly.entity_id
_entity_poly.type
_entity_poly.pdbx_seq_one_letter_code
_entity_poly.pdbx_strand_id
1 'polypeptide(L)'
;MELSKNEYPFYKPILKDLFEWIQDINWPVARYIVPLLIKSGKDVLPIVKEILDSTDDVWKYWTLTCVISEMPPDILKGLEPDLLRIKNNPTTSEIMEELPQIALELLEKI
;
A
#
# COMPACT_ATOMS: atom_id res chain seq x y z
N MET A 1 -2.52 17.86 -13.77
CA MET A 1 -1.69 17.82 -12.56
C MET A 1 -0.23 17.78 -13.00
N GLU A 2 0.61 18.74 -12.62
CA GLU A 2 2.01 18.83 -13.10
C GLU A 2 2.88 17.65 -12.64
N LEU A 3 2.50 17.00 -11.52
CA LEU A 3 3.18 15.83 -10.98
C LEU A 3 3.22 14.64 -11.96
N SER A 4 2.21 14.47 -12.83
CA SER A 4 2.22 13.37 -13.81
C SER A 4 3.28 13.53 -14.91
N LYS A 5 3.89 14.72 -15.02
CA LYS A 5 4.97 15.01 -15.96
C LYS A 5 6.36 14.76 -15.36
N ASN A 6 6.45 14.57 -14.05
CA ASN A 6 7.72 14.39 -13.34
C ASN A 6 7.90 12.92 -12.97
N GLU A 7 9.11 12.40 -13.20
CA GLU A 7 9.45 11.03 -12.85
C GLU A 7 9.94 10.92 -11.40
N TYR A 8 9.90 9.70 -10.86
CA TYR A 8 10.60 9.40 -9.62
C TYR A 8 12.11 9.66 -9.82
N PRO A 9 12.85 10.32 -8.91
CA PRO A 9 12.51 10.60 -7.50
C PRO A 9 12.00 12.03 -7.19
N PHE A 10 11.51 12.80 -8.17
CA PHE A 10 11.11 14.21 -7.96
C PHE A 10 10.12 14.41 -6.80
N TYR A 11 9.15 13.51 -6.67
CA TYR A 11 8.09 13.56 -5.67
C TYR A 11 8.38 12.70 -4.43
N LYS A 12 9.60 12.18 -4.27
CA LYS A 12 10.00 11.42 -3.07
C LYS A 12 9.72 12.18 -1.76
N PRO A 13 10.00 13.51 -1.64
CA PRO A 13 9.76 14.25 -0.39
C PRO A 13 8.30 14.29 0.06
N ILE A 14 7.36 14.12 -0.87
CA ILE A 14 5.91 14.13 -0.61
C ILE A 14 5.29 12.74 -0.71
N LEU A 15 6.09 11.67 -0.78
CA LEU A 15 5.60 10.32 -1.04
C LEU A 15 4.59 9.87 0.02
N LYS A 16 4.78 10.27 1.28
CA LYS A 16 3.83 10.00 2.37
C LYS A 16 2.49 10.70 2.14
N ASP A 17 2.50 11.98 1.77
CA ASP A 17 1.29 12.75 1.47
C ASP A 17 0.53 12.15 0.26
N LEU A 18 1.24 11.55 -0.69
CA LEU A 18 0.60 10.84 -1.81
C LEU A 18 -0.20 9.61 -1.34
N PHE A 19 0.23 8.91 -0.29
CA PHE A 19 -0.54 7.79 0.25
C PHE A 19 -1.88 8.23 0.86
N GLU A 20 -1.98 9.46 1.39
CA GLU A 20 -3.25 9.96 1.95
C GLU A 20 -4.34 10.09 0.87
N TRP A 21 -3.95 10.41 -0.37
CA TRP A 21 -4.86 10.50 -1.51
C TRP A 21 -5.38 9.16 -2.04
N ILE A 22 -4.99 8.05 -1.41
CA ILE A 22 -5.53 6.72 -1.68
C ILE A 22 -6.18 6.08 -0.45
N GLN A 23 -6.44 6.85 0.62
CA GLN A 23 -7.29 6.39 1.74
C GLN A 23 -8.69 5.98 1.26
N ASP A 24 -9.17 6.61 0.18
CA ASP A 24 -10.36 6.19 -0.55
C ASP A 24 -10.08 6.22 -2.06
N ILE A 25 -10.04 5.04 -2.68
CA ILE A 25 -9.78 4.92 -4.12
C ILE A 25 -10.91 5.52 -4.98
N ASN A 26 -12.09 5.76 -4.40
CA ASN A 26 -13.20 6.40 -5.11
C ASN A 26 -12.94 7.89 -5.37
N TRP A 27 -11.97 8.49 -4.69
CA TRP A 27 -11.57 9.86 -4.99
C TRP A 27 -11.02 9.94 -6.42
N PRO A 28 -11.53 10.87 -7.27
CA PRO A 28 -11.13 10.95 -8.67
C PRO A 28 -9.62 11.13 -8.90
N VAL A 29 -8.91 11.63 -7.88
CA VAL A 29 -7.46 11.84 -7.92
C VAL A 29 -6.68 10.53 -7.74
N ALA A 30 -7.21 9.54 -7.03
CA ALA A 30 -6.52 8.30 -6.67
C ALA A 30 -6.00 7.54 -7.91
N ARG A 31 -6.77 7.56 -9.01
CA ARG A 31 -6.38 6.98 -10.31
C ARG A 31 -5.08 7.53 -10.89
N TYR A 32 -4.70 8.75 -10.50
CA TYR A 32 -3.44 9.38 -10.91
C TYR A 32 -2.32 9.16 -9.90
N ILE A 33 -2.64 8.85 -8.65
CA ILE A 33 -1.68 8.71 -7.56
C ILE A 33 -1.14 7.29 -7.47
N VAL A 34 -1.99 6.27 -7.59
CA VAL A 34 -1.58 4.86 -7.53
C VAL A 34 -0.40 4.55 -8.47
N PRO A 35 -0.39 4.98 -9.76
CA PRO A 35 0.75 4.73 -10.64
C PRO A 35 2.06 5.41 -10.18
N LEU A 36 1.98 6.54 -9.46
CA LEU A 36 3.17 7.22 -8.90
C LEU A 36 3.71 6.45 -7.70
N LEU A 37 2.83 5.93 -6.85
CA LEU A 37 3.22 5.09 -5.71
C LEU A 37 3.92 3.82 -6.18
N ILE A 38 3.36 3.14 -7.20
CA ILE A 38 3.97 1.94 -7.81
C ILE A 38 5.38 2.23 -8.33
N LYS A 39 5.55 3.35 -9.07
CA LYS A 39 6.85 3.77 -9.62
C LYS A 39 7.90 4.11 -8.57
N SER A 40 7.50 4.36 -7.32
CA SER A 40 8.44 4.68 -6.23
C SER A 40 9.19 3.46 -5.71
N GLY A 41 8.74 2.24 -6.05
CA GLY A 41 9.40 0.98 -5.70
C GLY A 41 9.64 0.85 -4.19
N LYS A 42 10.82 0.37 -3.79
CA LYS A 42 11.17 0.09 -2.38
C LYS A 42 11.04 1.27 -1.41
N ASP A 43 11.02 2.51 -1.91
CA ASP A 43 10.90 3.68 -1.06
C ASP A 43 9.50 3.82 -0.44
N VAL A 44 8.51 3.02 -0.88
CA VAL A 44 7.19 2.95 -0.22
C VAL A 44 7.20 2.16 1.08
N LEU A 45 8.16 1.23 1.26
CA LEU A 45 8.15 0.27 2.37
C LEU A 45 7.98 0.89 3.76
N PRO A 46 8.75 1.92 4.16
CA PRO A 46 8.58 2.51 5.48
C PRO A 46 7.18 3.13 5.66
N ILE A 47 6.63 3.74 4.62
CA ILE A 47 5.30 4.38 4.66
C ILE A 47 4.21 3.33 4.75
N VAL A 48 4.32 2.25 3.97
CA VAL A 48 3.34 1.15 3.98
C VAL A 48 3.32 0.48 5.35
N LYS A 49 4.48 0.29 5.99
CA LYS A 49 4.52 -0.25 7.37
C LYS A 49 3.78 0.65 8.36
N GLU A 50 3.99 1.97 8.28
CA GLU A 50 3.22 2.92 9.10
C GLU A 50 1.70 2.82 8.86
N ILE A 51 1.27 2.60 7.61
CA ILE A 51 -0.15 2.41 7.27
C ILE A 51 -0.67 1.08 7.84
N LEU A 52 0.09 0.00 7.74
CA LEU A 52 -0.28 -1.32 8.27
C LEU A 52 -0.35 -1.36 9.80
N ASP A 53 0.39 -0.47 10.48
CA ASP A 53 0.33 -0.27 11.93
C ASP A 53 -0.79 0.70 12.37
N SER A 54 -1.42 1.42 11.42
CA SER A 54 -2.52 2.34 11.72
C SER A 54 -3.83 1.62 12.07
N THR A 55 -4.85 2.37 12.49
CA THR A 55 -6.20 1.85 12.74
C THR A 55 -7.13 2.02 11.54
N ASP A 56 -6.63 2.53 10.41
CA ASP A 56 -7.43 2.75 9.20
C ASP A 56 -7.35 1.52 8.29
N ASP A 57 -8.19 0.53 8.55
CA ASP A 57 -8.16 -0.75 7.84
C ASP A 57 -8.63 -0.62 6.38
N VAL A 58 -9.45 0.37 6.06
CA VAL A 58 -9.83 0.70 4.67
C VAL A 58 -8.61 1.24 3.91
N TRP A 59 -7.79 2.08 4.54
CA TRP A 59 -6.54 2.54 3.94
C TRP A 59 -5.53 1.40 3.75
N LYS A 60 -5.43 0.47 4.71
CA LYS A 60 -4.64 -0.76 4.54
C LYS A 60 -5.13 -1.55 3.35
N TYR A 61 -6.45 -1.74 3.23
CA TYR A 61 -7.08 -2.48 2.14
C TYR A 61 -6.68 -1.89 0.79
N TRP A 62 -6.87 -0.59 0.57
CA TRP A 62 -6.52 0.05 -0.70
C TRP A 62 -5.01 0.04 -0.96
N THR A 63 -4.20 0.23 0.07
CA THR A 63 -2.74 0.16 -0.05
C THR A 63 -2.29 -1.23 -0.51
N LEU A 64 -2.80 -2.30 0.11
CA LEU A 64 -2.42 -3.66 -0.23
C LEU A 64 -2.96 -4.09 -1.61
N THR A 65 -4.21 -3.77 -1.93
CA THR A 65 -4.89 -4.26 -3.13
C THR A 65 -4.63 -3.45 -4.39
N CYS A 66 -4.31 -2.16 -4.27
CA CYS A 66 -4.09 -1.28 -5.43
C CYS A 66 -2.63 -0.89 -5.65
N VAL A 67 -1.78 -0.94 -4.61
CA VAL A 67 -0.37 -0.54 -4.72
C VAL A 67 0.54 -1.75 -4.58
N ILE A 68 0.46 -2.48 -3.46
CA ILE A 68 1.39 -3.58 -3.18
C ILE A 68 1.16 -4.77 -4.10
N SER A 69 -0.09 -5.10 -4.40
CA SER A 69 -0.46 -6.23 -5.29
C SER A 69 0.14 -6.14 -6.71
N GLU A 70 0.46 -4.93 -7.17
CA GLU A 70 1.00 -4.60 -8.49
C GLU A 70 2.53 -4.44 -8.49
N MET A 71 3.18 -4.59 -7.33
CA MET A 71 4.63 -4.48 -7.18
C MET A 71 5.33 -5.84 -7.37
N PRO A 72 6.62 -5.83 -7.74
CA PRO A 72 7.37 -7.07 -7.92
C PRO A 72 7.65 -7.77 -6.56
N PRO A 73 7.83 -9.11 -6.56
CA PRO A 73 7.95 -9.92 -5.34
C PRO A 73 9.02 -9.47 -4.35
N ASP A 74 10.11 -8.86 -4.82
CA ASP A 74 11.18 -8.34 -3.95
C ASP A 74 10.70 -7.21 -3.03
N ILE A 75 9.71 -6.42 -3.47
CA ILE A 75 9.08 -5.39 -2.64
C ILE A 75 8.12 -6.04 -1.64
N LEU A 76 7.29 -6.99 -2.08
CA LEU A 76 6.36 -7.71 -1.20
C LEU A 76 7.11 -8.42 -0.07
N LYS A 77 8.27 -9.01 -0.36
CA LYS A 77 9.15 -9.62 0.64
C LYS A 77 9.58 -8.64 1.75
N GLY A 78 9.68 -7.36 1.43
CA GLY A 78 9.97 -6.30 2.42
C GLY A 78 8.86 -6.10 3.47
N LEU A 79 7.66 -6.61 3.20
CA LEU A 79 6.45 -6.56 4.05
C LEU A 79 6.05 -7.94 4.60
N GLU A 80 6.83 -8.99 4.34
CA GLU A 80 6.50 -10.37 4.76
C GLU A 80 6.16 -10.48 6.27
N PRO A 81 6.90 -9.87 7.21
CA PRO A 81 6.52 -9.92 8.63
C PRO A 81 5.17 -9.28 8.93
N ASP A 82 4.86 -8.17 8.27
CA ASP A 82 3.62 -7.41 8.45
C ASP A 82 2.41 -8.21 7.90
N LEU A 83 2.57 -8.80 6.71
CA LEU A 83 1.57 -9.67 6.09
C LEU A 83 1.33 -10.93 6.91
N LEU A 84 2.38 -11.56 7.45
CA LEU A 84 2.25 -12.71 8.35
C LEU A 84 1.52 -12.36 9.64
N ARG A 85 1.76 -11.16 10.21
CA ARG A 85 0.98 -10.67 11.36
C ARG A 85 -0.50 -10.53 11.00
N ILE A 86 -0.83 -9.85 9.90
CA ILE A 86 -2.23 -9.68 9.45
C ILE A 86 -2.90 -11.04 9.28
N LYS A 87 -2.23 -11.98 8.60
CA LYS A 87 -2.77 -13.31 8.33
C LYS A 87 -2.99 -14.14 9.60
N ASN A 88 -2.00 -14.18 10.50
CA ASN A 88 -2.00 -15.13 11.62
C ASN A 88 -2.61 -14.57 12.91
N ASN A 89 -2.61 -13.25 13.08
CA ASN A 89 -3.14 -12.58 14.26
C ASN A 89 -3.83 -11.24 13.88
N PRO A 90 -4.90 -11.28 13.08
CA PRO A 90 -5.62 -10.07 12.72
C PRO A 90 -6.42 -9.50 13.88
N THR A 91 -6.63 -8.18 13.86
CA THR A 91 -7.64 -7.56 14.71
C THR A 91 -9.05 -7.84 14.18
N THR A 92 -10.07 -7.61 15.01
CA THR A 92 -11.48 -7.76 14.58
C THR A 92 -11.82 -6.85 13.40
N SER A 93 -11.28 -5.63 13.38
CA SER A 93 -11.53 -4.66 12.31
C SER A 93 -10.81 -5.06 11.02
N GLU A 94 -9.59 -5.61 11.11
CA GLU A 94 -8.88 -6.17 9.94
C GLU A 94 -9.60 -7.39 9.35
N ILE A 95 -10.28 -8.21 10.17
CA ILE A 95 -11.13 -9.30 9.68
C ILE A 95 -12.34 -8.75 8.91
N MET A 96 -12.97 -7.68 9.40
CA MET A 96 -14.13 -7.07 8.75
C MET A 96 -13.80 -6.52 7.35
N GLU A 97 -12.56 -6.04 7.16
CA GLU A 97 -12.04 -5.58 5.87
C GLU A 97 -11.34 -6.67 5.04
N GLU A 98 -11.47 -7.95 5.43
CA GLU A 98 -10.92 -9.11 4.71
C GLU A 98 -9.39 -9.10 4.53
N LEU A 99 -8.67 -8.31 5.32
CA LEU A 99 -7.20 -8.16 5.24
C LEU A 99 -6.42 -9.48 5.41
N PRO A 100 -6.84 -10.45 6.23
CA PRO A 100 -6.16 -11.76 6.32
C PRO A 100 -6.10 -12.51 4.98
N GLN A 101 -7.18 -12.42 4.18
CA GLN A 101 -7.25 -13.07 2.88
C GLN A 101 -6.33 -12.38 1.88
N ILE A 102 -6.34 -11.05 1.86
CA ILE A 102 -5.43 -10.25 1.03
C ILE A 102 -3.97 -10.53 1.40
N ALA A 103 -3.66 -10.60 2.69
CA ALA A 103 -2.30 -10.89 3.15
C ALA A 103 -1.84 -12.30 2.71
N LEU A 104 -2.73 -13.30 2.75
CA LEU A 104 -2.44 -14.63 2.22
C LEU A 104 -2.10 -14.60 0.73
N GLU A 105 -2.93 -13.94 -0.09
CA GLU A 105 -2.74 -13.84 -1.53
C GLU A 105 -1.43 -13.12 -1.90
N LEU A 106 -1.07 -12.09 -1.14
CA LEU A 106 0.21 -11.40 -1.34
C LEU A 106 1.41 -12.27 -0.92
N LEU A 107 1.30 -13.04 0.16
CA LEU A 107 2.34 -13.97 0.58
C LEU A 107 2.59 -15.09 -0.45
N GLU A 108 1.56 -15.53 -1.17
CA GLU A 108 1.68 -16.53 -2.25
C GLU A 108 2.43 -16.01 -3.49
N LYS A 109 2.60 -14.69 -3.62
CA LYS A 109 3.36 -14.04 -4.71
C LYS A 109 4.86 -13.91 -4.43
N ILE A 110 5.32 -14.26 -3.22
CA ILE A 110 6.71 -14.09 -2.75
C ILE A 110 7.55 -15.34 -3.04
#